data_AF-A0A6P1E4P6-F1
#
_entry.id   AF-A0A6P1E4P6-F1
#
_cell.length_a   1.000
_cell.length_b   1.000
_cell.length_c   1.000
_cell.angle_alpha   90.00
_cell.angle_beta   90.00
_cell.angle_gamma   90.00
#
_symmetry.space_group_name_H-M   'P 1'
#
loop_
_entity.id
_entity.type
_entity.pdbx_description
1 polymer ?
#
loop_
_entity_poly.entity_id
_entity_poly.type
_entity_poly.pdbx_seq_one_letter_code
_entity_poly.pdbx_strand_id
1 'polypeptide(L)'
;MDLKKIDEMIKAGDIMGANNLLGHRYETKGELIRAQINGRWIINLFDHQFKIPRAGDYTGFVKIADQERITSITVNRPGNQDSSAIVCVDLYDFNELPHRSTLTTSIEWIE
;
A
#
# COMPACT_ATOMS: atom_id res chain seq x y z
N MET A 1 7.39 -19.77 -11.26
CA MET A 1 7.20 -18.35 -10.89
C MET A 1 8.38 -17.94 -10.02
N ASP A 2 9.16 -16.95 -10.45
CA ASP A 2 10.37 -16.50 -9.73
C ASP A 2 10.01 -15.39 -8.74
N LEU A 3 9.74 -15.78 -7.49
CA LEU A 3 9.35 -14.88 -6.41
C LEU A 3 10.44 -13.83 -6.10
N LYS A 4 11.71 -14.16 -6.30
CA LYS A 4 12.81 -13.23 -6.06
C LYS A 4 12.81 -12.11 -7.09
N LYS A 5 12.61 -12.45 -8.36
CA LYS A 5 12.47 -11.47 -9.44
C LYS A 5 11.27 -10.55 -9.20
N ILE A 6 10.13 -11.08 -8.77
CA ILE A 6 8.94 -10.29 -8.41
C ILE A 6 9.27 -9.29 -7.29
N ASP A 7 9.96 -9.74 -6.23
CA ASP A 7 10.37 -8.87 -5.12
C ASP A 7 11.34 -7.76 -5.57
N GLU A 8 12.28 -8.07 -6.47
CA GLU A 8 13.20 -7.08 -7.06
C GLU A 8 12.46 -6.05 -7.90
N MET A 9 11.46 -6.47 -8.69
CA MET A 9 10.61 -5.57 -9.48
C MET A 9 9.79 -4.65 -8.58
N ILE A 10 9.14 -5.18 -7.54
CA ILE A 10 8.36 -4.37 -6.58
C ILE A 10 9.27 -3.39 -5.85
N LYS A 11 10.46 -3.83 -5.37
CA LYS A 11 11.45 -2.92 -4.77
C LYS A 11 11.88 -1.80 -5.71
N ALA A 12 12.01 -2.08 -7.01
CA ALA A 12 12.34 -1.08 -8.01
C ALA A 12 11.16 -0.16 -8.36
N GLY A 13 9.94 -0.48 -7.90
CA GLY A 13 8.70 0.23 -8.22
C GLY A 13 8.08 -0.20 -9.55
N ASP A 14 8.51 -1.31 -10.15
CA ASP A 14 7.91 -1.88 -11.35
C ASP A 14 6.71 -2.78 -10.96
N ILE A 15 5.62 -2.12 -10.55
CA ILE A 15 4.39 -2.78 -10.09
C ILE A 15 3.73 -3.55 -11.22
N MET A 16 3.61 -2.92 -12.40
CA MET A 16 2.99 -3.53 -13.57
C MET A 16 3.75 -4.79 -14.03
N GLY A 17 5.08 -4.72 -14.10
CA GLY A 17 5.88 -5.88 -14.47
C GLY A 17 5.77 -7.01 -13.44
N ALA A 18 5.76 -6.68 -12.15
CA ALA A 18 5.53 -7.64 -11.08
C ALA A 18 4.16 -8.32 -11.21
N ASN A 19 3.10 -7.54 -11.42
CA ASN A 19 1.73 -8.02 -11.61
C ASN A 19 1.61 -8.93 -12.84
N ASN A 20 2.24 -8.57 -13.96
CA ASN A 20 2.27 -9.38 -15.17
C ASN A 20 2.95 -10.74 -14.92
N LEU A 21 4.03 -10.75 -14.14
CA LEU A 21 4.76 -11.98 -13.80
C LEU A 21 4.00 -12.85 -12.78
N LEU A 22 3.23 -12.22 -11.88
CA LEU A 22 2.34 -12.88 -10.92
C LEU A 22 1.05 -13.42 -11.55
N GLY A 23 0.59 -12.83 -12.65
CA GLY A 23 -0.70 -13.11 -13.29
C GLY A 23 -1.90 -12.51 -12.55
N HIS A 24 -1.67 -11.69 -11.53
CA HIS A 24 -2.68 -10.96 -10.76
C HIS A 24 -2.02 -9.76 -10.06
N ARG A 25 -2.82 -8.85 -9.50
CA ARG A 25 -2.30 -7.73 -8.71
C ARG A 25 -1.72 -8.24 -7.41
N TYR A 26 -0.50 -7.83 -7.08
CA TYR A 26 0.05 -8.14 -5.76
C TYR A 26 -0.71 -7.36 -4.68
N GLU A 27 -0.98 -8.03 -3.57
CA GLU A 27 -1.74 -7.49 -2.44
C GLU A 27 -0.81 -7.27 -1.23
N THR A 28 -0.99 -6.16 -0.52
CA THR A 28 -0.41 -5.94 0.81
C THR A 28 -1.51 -5.67 1.83
N LYS A 29 -1.39 -6.24 3.04
CA LYS A 29 -2.39 -6.08 4.11
C LYS A 29 -1.83 -5.31 5.29
N GLY A 30 -2.71 -4.60 5.96
CA GLY A 30 -2.37 -3.74 7.08
C GLY A 30 -3.58 -3.24 7.86
N GLU A 31 -3.33 -2.19 8.62
CA GLU A 31 -4.32 -1.46 9.38
C GLU A 31 -4.26 0.02 9.05
N LEU A 32 -5.40 0.61 8.72
CA LEU A 32 -5.55 2.06 8.76
C LEU A 32 -5.47 2.51 10.22
N ILE A 33 -4.52 3.39 10.52
CA ILE A 33 -4.38 3.99 11.84
C ILE A 33 -4.91 5.42 11.84
N ARG A 34 -5.33 5.92 13.01
CA ARG A 34 -5.78 7.31 13.17
C ARG A 34 -4.62 8.30 13.25
N ALA A 35 -3.81 8.34 12.20
CA ALA A 35 -2.73 9.28 12.03
C ALA A 35 -2.64 9.72 10.57
N GLN A 36 -2.19 10.96 10.36
CA GLN A 36 -2.05 11.54 9.03
C GLN A 36 -0.70 12.24 8.87
N ILE A 37 -0.20 12.25 7.63
CA ILE A 37 0.94 13.05 7.19
C ILE A 37 0.48 13.83 5.97
N ASN A 38 0.60 15.16 6.00
CA ASN A 38 0.20 16.04 4.89
C ASN A 38 -1.24 15.78 4.39
N GLY A 39 -2.18 15.55 5.32
CA GLY A 39 -3.59 15.29 5.00
C GLY A 39 -3.90 13.88 4.47
N ARG A 40 -2.90 13.00 4.33
CA ARG A 40 -3.07 11.59 3.93
C ARG A 40 -3.01 10.67 5.13
N TRP A 41 -3.87 9.65 5.15
CA TRP A 41 -3.96 8.71 6.27
C TRP A 41 -2.91 7.63 6.19
N ILE A 42 -2.41 7.19 7.34
CA ILE A 42 -1.36 6.18 7.42
C ILE A 42 -1.97 4.78 7.46
N ILE A 43 -1.41 3.87 6.65
CA ILE A 43 -1.63 2.43 6.74
C ILE A 43 -0.36 1.79 7.30
N ASN A 44 -0.51 1.08 8.41
CA ASN A 44 0.53 0.23 8.97
C ASN A 44 0.44 -1.17 8.35
N LEU A 45 1.36 -1.51 7.44
CA LEU A 45 1.39 -2.82 6.79
C LEU A 45 2.10 -3.85 7.68
N PHE A 46 1.49 -5.03 7.88
CA PHE A 46 2.05 -6.08 8.73
C PHE A 46 2.10 -7.46 8.06
N ASP A 47 1.35 -7.67 6.97
CA ASP A 47 1.35 -8.93 6.22
C ASP A 47 1.54 -8.62 4.73
N HIS A 48 2.72 -8.98 4.24
CA HIS A 48 3.09 -8.76 2.85
C HIS A 48 3.96 -9.92 2.36
N GLN A 49 3.41 -10.70 1.42
CA GLN A 49 4.15 -11.77 0.74
C GLN A 49 5.39 -11.22 0.00
N PHE A 50 5.28 -9.98 -0.46
CA PHE A 50 6.33 -9.24 -1.17
C PHE A 50 6.65 -7.93 -0.46
N LYS A 51 7.84 -7.37 -0.68
CA LYS A 51 8.23 -6.12 -0.03
C LYS A 51 7.34 -4.95 -0.46
N ILE A 52 7.27 -3.93 0.39
CA ILE A 52 6.67 -2.63 0.03
C ILE A 52 7.53 -2.00 -1.08
N PRO A 53 6.92 -1.40 -2.12
CA PRO A 53 7.68 -0.78 -3.20
C PRO A 53 8.54 0.40 -2.72
N ARG A 54 9.41 0.93 -3.60
CA ARG A 54 10.23 2.10 -3.28
C ARG A 54 9.38 3.32 -2.93
N ALA A 55 10.02 4.33 -2.36
CA ALA A 55 9.36 5.61 -2.14
C ALA A 55 8.90 6.20 -3.47
N GLY A 56 7.70 6.77 -3.48
CA GLY A 56 7.03 7.27 -4.68
C GLY A 56 5.52 7.32 -4.52
N ASP A 57 4.86 7.82 -5.56
CA ASP A 57 3.41 7.83 -5.68
C ASP A 57 2.97 6.69 -6.59
N TYR A 58 1.92 6.00 -6.16
CA TYR A 58 1.34 4.81 -6.78
C TYR A 58 -0.17 4.94 -6.84
N THR A 59 -0.79 4.10 -7.65
CA THR A 59 -2.25 3.93 -7.65
C THR A 59 -2.60 2.49 -7.28
N GLY A 60 -3.66 2.31 -6.49
CA GLY A 60 -4.10 0.99 -6.07
C GLY A 60 -5.56 0.94 -5.66
N PHE A 61 -6.12 -0.26 -5.65
CA PHE A 61 -7.40 -0.52 -4.99
C PHE A 61 -7.12 -0.67 -3.51
N VAL A 62 -7.63 0.27 -2.71
CA VAL A 62 -7.53 0.24 -1.26
C VAL A 62 -8.87 -0.19 -0.70
N LYS A 63 -8.86 -1.26 0.09
CA LYS A 63 -10.04 -1.80 0.75
C LYS A 63 -9.98 -1.53 2.25
N ILE A 64 -10.96 -0.83 2.80
CA ILE A 64 -11.07 -0.47 4.22
C ILE A 64 -12.49 -0.73 4.69
N ALA A 65 -12.68 -1.53 5.73
CA ALA A 65 -13.99 -1.77 6.35
C ALA A 65 -15.12 -2.03 5.31
N ASP A 66 -14.87 -2.98 4.41
CA ASP A 66 -15.76 -3.41 3.31
C ASP A 66 -15.96 -2.42 2.15
N GLN A 67 -15.35 -1.25 2.19
CA GLN A 67 -15.31 -0.32 1.07
C GLN A 67 -14.02 -0.46 0.28
N GLU A 68 -14.12 -0.52 -1.03
CA GLU A 68 -12.97 -0.55 -1.94
C GLU A 68 -13.01 0.67 -2.86
N ARG A 69 -11.88 1.37 -2.97
CA ARG A 69 -11.72 2.54 -3.86
C ARG A 69 -10.37 2.49 -4.54
N ILE A 70 -10.31 2.96 -5.78
CA ILE A 70 -9.05 3.29 -6.43
C ILE A 70 -8.59 4.63 -5.83
N THR A 71 -7.40 4.65 -5.25
CA THR A 71 -6.87 5.87 -4.63
C THR A 71 -5.36 6.00 -4.85
N SER A 72 -4.89 7.23 -4.68
CA SER A 72 -3.47 7.56 -4.67
C SER A 72 -2.83 7.10 -3.37
N ILE A 73 -1.69 6.43 -3.50
CA ILE A 73 -0.90 5.88 -2.41
C ILE A 73 0.49 6.51 -2.49
N THR A 74 0.94 7.14 -1.41
CA THR A 74 2.33 7.60 -1.29
C THR A 74 3.09 6.68 -0.37
N VAL A 75 4.20 6.15 -0.86
CA VAL A 75 5.17 5.44 -0.04
C VAL A 75 6.28 6.40 0.35
N ASN A 76 6.43 6.63 1.65
CA ASN A 76 7.50 7.44 2.22
C ASN A 76 8.53 6.51 2.87
N ARG A 77 9.82 6.74 2.58
CA ARG A 77 10.91 6.14 3.35
C ARG A 77 11.73 7.27 3.97
N PRO A 78 11.72 7.43 5.31
CA PRO A 78 12.59 8.40 5.96
C PRO A 78 14.05 8.11 5.58
N GLY A 79 14.85 9.15 5.33
CA GLY A 79 16.21 9.03 4.76
C GLY A 79 17.24 8.22 5.57
N ASN A 80 16.87 7.72 6.75
CA ASN A 80 17.67 6.75 7.48
C ASN A 80 17.34 5.35 6.96
N GLN A 81 18.35 4.65 6.41
CA GLN A 81 18.23 3.40 5.67
C GLN A 81 17.52 2.24 6.42
N ASP A 82 17.35 2.34 7.74
CA ASP A 82 16.66 1.37 8.61
C ASP A 82 15.19 1.72 8.91
N SER A 83 14.67 2.84 8.40
CA SER A 83 13.31 3.27 8.69
C SER A 83 12.30 2.46 7.88
N SER A 84 11.30 1.91 8.56
CA SER A 84 10.18 1.22 7.90
C SER A 84 9.45 2.19 6.96
N ALA A 85 9.04 1.67 5.79
CA ALA A 85 8.26 2.46 4.84
C ALA A 85 6.91 2.85 5.47
N ILE A 86 6.52 4.11 5.30
CA ILE A 86 5.23 4.63 5.72
C ILE A 86 4.36 4.73 4.48
N VAL A 87 3.25 3.99 4.47
CA VAL A 87 2.27 4.03 3.38
C VAL A 87 1.15 4.98 3.76
N CYS A 88 0.95 5.99 2.93
CA CYS A 88 -0.09 7.00 3.11
C CYS A 88 -1.10 6.91 1.98
N VAL A 89 -2.40 7.08 2.28
CA VAL A 89 -3.47 7.04 1.29
C VAL A 89 -4.38 8.24 1.39
N ASP A 90 -4.92 8.66 0.25
CA ASP A 90 -6.03 9.60 0.22
C ASP A 90 -7.35 8.85 0.47
N LEU A 91 -8.13 9.32 1.45
CA LEU A 91 -9.42 8.72 1.81
C LEU A 91 -10.62 9.58 1.36
N TYR A 92 -10.42 10.57 0.49
CA TYR A 92 -11.47 11.47 0.04
C TYR A 92 -12.76 10.74 -0.43
N ASP A 93 -12.62 9.61 -1.13
CA ASP A 93 -13.74 8.83 -1.67
C ASP A 93 -14.28 7.74 -0.71
N PHE A 94 -13.78 7.67 0.53
CA PHE A 94 -14.28 6.77 1.56
C PHE A 94 -15.28 7.48 2.45
N ASN A 95 -16.52 7.00 2.45
CA ASN A 95 -17.60 7.60 3.24
C ASN A 95 -17.79 6.81 4.53
N GLU A 96 -18.05 7.51 5.64
CA GLU A 96 -18.54 6.89 6.89
C GLU A 96 -17.69 5.71 7.42
N LEU A 97 -16.37 5.85 7.41
CA LEU A 97 -15.49 4.82 7.98
C LEU A 97 -15.83 4.58 9.47
N PRO A 98 -15.91 3.31 9.92
CA PRO A 98 -16.29 3.01 11.30
C PRO A 98 -15.41 3.73 12.32
N HIS A 99 -16.02 4.21 13.39
CA HIS A 99 -15.29 4.87 14.47
C HIS A 99 -14.55 3.87 15.36
N ARG A 100 -13.50 3.24 14.82
CA ARG A 100 -12.59 2.34 15.53
C ARG A 100 -11.16 2.89 15.56
N SER A 101 -10.35 2.37 16.47
CA SER A 101 -8.94 2.77 16.64
C SER A 101 -8.08 2.36 15.44
N THR A 102 -8.38 1.20 14.88
CA THR A 102 -7.77 0.64 13.66
C THR A 102 -8.85 0.01 12.79
N LEU A 103 -8.63 0.03 11.47
CA LEU A 103 -9.47 -0.66 10.50
C LEU A 103 -8.58 -1.57 9.65
N THR A 104 -8.96 -2.84 9.49
CA THR A 104 -8.26 -3.74 8.59
C THR A 104 -8.32 -3.20 7.16
N THR A 105 -7.16 -3.21 6.52
CA THR A 105 -6.97 -2.63 5.19
C THR A 105 -6.20 -3.58 4.28
N SER A 106 -6.55 -3.62 3.01
CA SER A 106 -5.69 -4.20 1.97
C SER A 106 -5.48 -3.24 0.81
N ILE A 107 -4.39 -3.44 0.08
CA ILE A 107 -3.99 -2.65 -1.08
C ILE A 107 -3.63 -3.61 -2.20
N GLU A 108 -4.37 -3.58 -3.30
CA GLU A 108 -3.94 -4.15 -4.57
C GLU A 108 -3.29 -3.07 -5.43
N TRP A 109 -2.01 -3.25 -5.76
CA TRP A 109 -1.23 -2.22 -6.44
C TRP A 109 -1.40 -2.31 -7.97
N ILE A 110 -1.55 -1.17 -8.63
CA ILE A 110 -1.79 -1.08 -10.09
C ILE A 110 -0.52 -0.65 -10.81
N GLU A 111 0.01 0.52 -10.46
CA GLU A 111 1.20 1.16 -11.06
C GLU A 111 1.91 2.07 -10.07
#